data_AF-A0A377XVE8-F1
#
_entry.id   AF-A0A377XVE8-F1
#
_cell.length_a   1.000
_cell.length_b   1.000
_cell.length_c   1.000
_cell.angle_alpha   90.00
_cell.angle_beta   90.00
_cell.angle_gamma   90.00
#
_symmetry.space_group_name_H-M   'P 1'
#
loop_
_entity.id
_entity.type
_entity.pdbx_description
1 polymer ?
#
loop_
_entity_poly.entity_id
_entity_poly.type
_entity_poly.pdbx_seq_one_letter_code
_entity_poly.pdbx_strand_id
1 'polypeptide(L)'
;MAGNVSYGSLPFSEQIAFFRRKFSTKTNAWTDVYGSAHDNEFMVAGASRDALLADLRTAVEKSLDGGTLETFRKDFSAIVARYGWSYNGGFEWRSRTIYETNLRSAYMAGRYQQLMDMRDTHPYWEYVHSDAVEHPRQEHLGWNGMVLRADDPWWIYHFPINAWGCQCSVIARTEDDLRRMGKDGPDTAPPIKFMARVIGQRSPGGPRTVIVPEGIDPGFEHTPGRSRYFSEVPPPRGSNPVGDGPFTPVAESPATAAPLPAPRPAPVPEGDTDAVDTFLQLFGATADRDAAFRDPTGQRIAIGSDMFTSPNGQGQIPLTLAQALQLAEAVRHPDEIWAQIVWLPEEQQSLVRRYYLARLQQEGEVDPLSVVFATGRDGWAGNISTDDTLLQSLRQGISLWSRED
;
A
#
# COMPACT_ATOMS: atom_id res chain seq x y z
N MET A 1 19.50 49.81 7.30
CA MET A 1 19.59 48.62 6.43
C MET A 1 18.65 47.56 6.99
N ALA A 2 17.35 47.73 6.80
CA ALA A 2 16.38 46.68 7.08
C ALA A 2 16.38 45.75 5.87
N GLY A 3 16.82 44.50 6.05
CA GLY A 3 16.86 43.52 4.99
C GLY A 3 15.45 43.23 4.48
N ASN A 4 15.27 43.31 3.17
CA ASN A 4 14.07 42.89 2.47
C ASN A 4 13.82 41.40 2.77
N VAL A 5 12.84 41.11 3.64
CA VAL A 5 12.24 39.78 3.73
C VAL A 5 11.32 39.63 2.53
N SER A 6 11.76 38.87 1.53
CA SER A 6 10.93 38.48 0.39
C SER A 6 9.84 37.52 0.90
N TYR A 7 8.60 38.00 0.97
CA TYR A 7 7.42 37.20 1.26
C TYR A 7 7.02 36.43 -0.02
N GLY A 8 7.79 35.38 -0.33
CA GLY A 8 7.54 34.47 -1.46
C GLY A 8 7.80 33.04 -1.00
N SER A 9 6.71 32.30 -0.78
CA SER A 9 6.61 30.87 -0.42
C SER A 9 7.84 30.25 0.25
N LEU A 10 7.82 30.11 1.57
CA LEU A 10 8.74 29.21 2.23
C LEU A 10 8.58 27.81 1.60
N PRO A 11 9.69 27.14 1.22
CA PRO A 11 9.63 25.80 0.64
C PRO A 11 8.90 24.85 1.60
N PHE A 12 7.98 24.05 1.06
CA PHE A 12 7.23 23.08 1.87
C PHE A 12 8.14 21.91 2.24
N SER A 13 8.74 21.96 3.42
CA SER A 13 9.78 21.04 3.87
C SER A 13 9.37 19.58 3.82
N GLU A 14 8.13 19.27 4.19
CA GLU A 14 7.59 17.92 4.29
C GLU A 14 7.42 17.31 2.89
N GLN A 15 6.95 18.10 1.92
CA GLN A 15 6.91 17.72 0.51
C GLN A 15 8.31 17.44 -0.05
N ILE A 16 9.27 18.34 0.21
CA ILE A 16 10.64 18.19 -0.28
C ILE A 16 11.31 16.96 0.36
N ALA A 17 11.16 16.77 1.67
CA ALA A 17 11.68 15.60 2.38
C ALA A 17 11.02 14.31 1.89
N PHE A 18 9.72 14.35 1.56
CA PHE A 18 9.03 13.22 0.93
C PHE A 18 9.63 12.87 -0.42
N PHE A 19 9.85 13.85 -1.31
CA PHE A 19 10.38 13.57 -2.64
C PHE A 19 11.85 13.10 -2.59
N ARG A 20 12.69 13.78 -1.79
CA ARG A 20 14.14 13.51 -1.71
C ARG A 20 14.48 12.10 -1.19
N ARG A 21 13.62 11.48 -0.37
CA ARG A 21 13.87 10.11 0.11
C ARG A 21 13.68 9.03 -0.96
N LYS A 22 12.94 9.33 -2.03
CA LYS A 22 12.56 8.33 -3.02
C LYS A 22 13.77 7.87 -3.81
N PHE A 23 13.95 6.58 -4.02
CA PHE A 23 14.98 6.07 -4.93
C PHE A 23 14.46 6.07 -6.38
N SER A 24 15.36 6.16 -7.35
CA SER A 24 14.99 6.17 -8.77
C SER A 24 14.87 4.76 -9.32
N THR A 25 13.70 4.42 -9.86
CA THR A 25 13.41 3.12 -10.47
C THR A 25 13.23 3.28 -11.98
N LYS A 26 13.99 2.50 -12.74
CA LYS A 26 13.84 2.42 -14.20
C LYS A 26 12.60 1.61 -14.54
N THR A 27 11.70 2.21 -15.32
CA THR A 27 10.46 1.56 -15.73
C THR A 27 10.26 1.65 -17.24
N ASN A 28 9.58 0.66 -17.81
CA ASN A 28 9.12 0.66 -19.18
C ASN A 28 7.68 1.19 -19.28
N ALA A 29 6.85 0.89 -18.27
CA ALA A 29 5.47 1.32 -18.19
C ALA A 29 5.16 2.02 -16.87
N TRP A 30 4.03 2.73 -16.85
CA TRP A 30 3.55 3.37 -15.63
C TRP A 30 3.09 2.36 -14.57
N THR A 31 2.77 1.13 -14.99
CA THR A 31 2.32 0.04 -14.11
C THR A 31 3.46 -0.64 -13.35
N ASP A 32 4.72 -0.34 -13.68
CA ASP A 32 5.89 -1.03 -13.11
C ASP A 32 6.17 -0.59 -11.67
N VAL A 33 5.80 0.66 -11.33
CA VAL A 33 5.70 1.17 -9.95
C VAL A 33 4.26 1.57 -9.78
N TYR A 34 3.58 0.98 -8.81
CA TYR A 34 2.12 1.06 -8.71
C TYR A 34 1.69 1.33 -7.26
N GLY A 35 0.67 2.18 -7.09
CA GLY A 35 0.08 2.46 -5.79
C GLY A 35 1.10 3.03 -4.80
N SER A 36 1.07 2.48 -3.59
CA SER A 36 1.91 2.85 -2.44
C SER A 36 3.42 2.72 -2.67
N ALA A 37 3.87 1.95 -3.67
CA ALA A 37 5.29 1.93 -4.07
C ALA A 37 5.81 3.34 -4.41
N HIS A 38 4.94 4.24 -4.87
CA HIS A 38 5.26 5.65 -5.09
C HIS A 38 5.66 6.41 -3.81
N ASP A 39 5.48 5.87 -2.61
CA ASP A 39 6.03 6.51 -1.41
C ASP A 39 7.56 6.40 -1.32
N ASN A 40 8.13 5.37 -1.96
CA ASN A 40 9.56 5.07 -1.92
C ASN A 40 10.23 5.20 -3.29
N GLU A 41 9.47 5.15 -4.39
CA GLU A 41 10.00 5.04 -5.74
C GLU A 41 9.64 6.23 -6.63
N PHE A 42 10.66 6.88 -7.18
CA PHE A 42 10.56 7.85 -8.25
C PHE A 42 10.79 7.16 -9.59
N MET A 43 9.89 7.39 -10.55
CA MET A 43 10.00 6.83 -11.89
C MET A 43 9.44 7.79 -12.92
N VAL A 44 9.89 7.63 -14.17
CA VAL A 44 9.24 8.21 -15.36
C VAL A 44 9.09 7.10 -16.40
N ALA A 45 7.85 6.76 -16.79
CA ALA A 45 7.56 5.56 -17.58
C ALA A 45 8.30 5.58 -18.92
N GLY A 46 9.12 4.58 -19.22
CA GLY A 46 9.91 4.52 -20.45
C GLY A 46 11.21 5.33 -20.40
N ALA A 47 11.55 5.98 -19.28
CA ALA A 47 12.86 6.55 -19.02
C ALA A 47 13.79 5.49 -18.40
N SER A 48 14.18 4.49 -19.21
CA SER A 48 14.92 3.30 -18.76
C SER A 48 16.45 3.47 -18.73
N ARG A 49 16.96 4.70 -18.83
CA ARG A 49 18.39 5.04 -18.74
C ARG A 49 18.66 5.86 -17.49
N ASP A 50 19.68 5.46 -16.71
CA ASP A 50 19.95 6.07 -15.40
C ASP A 50 20.20 7.58 -15.49
N ALA A 51 21.04 8.02 -16.44
CA ALA A 51 21.35 9.45 -16.62
C ALA A 51 20.12 10.28 -17.05
N LEU A 52 19.26 9.73 -17.92
CA LEU A 52 18.01 10.38 -18.33
C LEU A 52 17.06 10.53 -17.13
N LEU A 53 16.88 9.45 -16.36
CA LEU A 53 16.00 9.46 -15.20
C LEU A 53 16.51 10.40 -14.10
N ALA A 54 17.83 10.46 -13.89
CA ALA A 54 18.46 11.38 -12.95
C ALA A 54 18.25 12.85 -13.33
N ASP A 55 18.42 13.21 -14.61
CA ASP A 55 18.17 14.57 -15.10
C ASP A 55 16.68 14.94 -14.99
N LEU A 56 15.76 14.01 -15.31
CA LEU A 56 14.32 14.22 -15.12
C LEU A 56 13.95 14.40 -13.65
N ARG A 57 14.53 13.61 -12.76
CA ARG A 57 14.38 13.77 -11.32
C ARG A 57 14.81 15.16 -10.87
N THR A 58 16.00 15.59 -11.30
CA THR A 58 16.55 16.91 -10.99
C THR A 58 15.62 18.04 -11.44
N ALA A 59 15.02 17.91 -12.63
CA ALA A 59 14.04 18.90 -13.13
C ALA A 59 12.78 18.96 -12.25
N VAL A 60 12.30 17.82 -11.73
CA VAL A 60 11.19 17.79 -10.77
C VAL A 60 11.61 18.38 -9.44
N GLU A 61 12.79 18.04 -8.90
CA GLU A 61 13.30 18.59 -7.64
C GLU A 61 13.39 20.11 -7.67
N LYS A 62 13.95 20.67 -8.75
CA LYS A 62 14.00 22.11 -8.97
C LYS A 62 12.60 22.75 -8.99
N SER A 63 11.59 22.03 -9.45
CA SER A 63 10.22 22.52 -9.46
C SER A 63 9.60 22.58 -8.06
N LEU A 64 10.02 21.72 -7.13
CA LEU A 64 9.60 21.76 -5.73
C LEU A 64 10.11 23.00 -4.98
N ASP A 65 11.24 23.56 -5.43
CA ASP A 65 11.83 24.79 -4.86
C ASP A 65 11.19 26.09 -5.42
N GLY A 66 10.05 26.00 -6.13
CA GLY A 66 9.29 27.16 -6.64
C GLY A 66 9.30 27.36 -8.15
N GLY A 67 9.49 26.30 -8.94
CA GLY A 67 9.43 26.35 -10.42
C GLY A 67 8.01 26.30 -10.98
N THR A 68 7.83 26.76 -12.23
CA THR A 68 6.55 26.65 -12.98
C THR A 68 6.61 25.52 -14.02
N LEU A 69 5.44 25.11 -14.54
CA LEU A 69 5.35 24.13 -15.63
C LEU A 69 6.14 24.57 -16.88
N GLU A 70 6.14 25.85 -17.21
CA GLU A 70 6.93 26.40 -18.33
C GLU A 70 8.43 26.24 -18.10
N THR A 71 8.90 26.45 -16.87
CA THR A 71 10.32 26.24 -16.54
C THR A 71 10.69 24.77 -16.60
N PHE A 72 9.84 23.89 -16.08
CA PHE A 72 10.01 22.44 -16.19
C PHE A 72 10.03 21.98 -17.65
N ARG A 73 9.17 22.54 -18.51
CA ARG A 73 9.13 22.21 -19.95
C ARG A 73 10.40 22.58 -20.69
N LYS A 74 11.05 23.69 -20.33
CA LYS A 74 12.35 24.06 -20.88
C LYS A 74 13.41 23.02 -20.52
N ASP A 75 13.48 22.63 -19.24
CA ASP A 75 14.42 21.61 -18.76
C ASP A 75 14.11 20.24 -19.42
N PHE A 76 12.85 19.83 -19.44
CA PHE A 76 12.37 18.60 -20.08
C PHE A 76 12.75 18.53 -21.57
N SER A 77 12.52 19.60 -22.33
CA SER A 77 12.89 19.68 -23.75
C SER A 77 14.40 19.51 -23.96
N ALA A 78 15.22 20.18 -23.13
CA ALA A 78 16.68 20.05 -23.19
C ALA A 78 17.15 18.63 -22.85
N ILE A 79 16.54 17.98 -21.85
CA ILE A 79 16.84 16.61 -21.45
C ILE A 79 16.49 15.62 -22.56
N VAL A 80 15.29 15.74 -23.14
CA VAL A 80 14.83 14.90 -24.26
C VAL A 80 15.82 15.00 -25.42
N ALA A 81 16.21 16.21 -25.82
CA ALA A 81 17.16 16.44 -26.91
C ALA A 81 18.55 15.87 -26.60
N ARG A 82 19.05 16.07 -25.38
CA ARG A 82 20.37 15.58 -24.92
C ARG A 82 20.49 14.06 -25.01
N TYR A 83 19.45 13.34 -24.60
CA TYR A 83 19.49 11.88 -24.54
C TYR A 83 18.91 11.20 -25.78
N GLY A 84 18.32 11.97 -26.72
CA GLY A 84 17.60 11.42 -27.86
C GLY A 84 16.42 10.54 -27.44
N TRP A 85 15.73 10.91 -26.35
CA TRP A 85 14.70 10.07 -25.76
C TRP A 85 13.39 10.16 -26.54
N SER A 86 12.92 9.03 -27.06
CA SER A 86 11.58 8.90 -27.65
C SER A 86 10.59 8.44 -26.59
N TYR A 87 9.41 9.05 -26.55
CA TYR A 87 8.34 8.74 -25.60
C TYR A 87 6.97 8.78 -26.28
N ASN A 88 5.99 8.18 -25.60
CA ASN A 88 4.60 8.14 -26.06
C ASN A 88 3.81 9.37 -25.60
N GLY A 89 2.92 9.86 -26.47
CA GLY A 89 2.09 11.03 -26.23
C GLY A 89 2.72 12.35 -26.71
N GLY A 90 1.92 13.42 -26.77
CA GLY A 90 2.42 14.75 -27.15
C GLY A 90 3.26 15.39 -26.05
N PHE A 91 4.20 16.26 -26.42
CA PHE A 91 5.09 16.99 -25.50
C PHE A 91 4.33 17.70 -24.37
N GLU A 92 3.26 18.42 -24.72
CA GLU A 92 2.46 19.20 -23.77
C GLU A 92 1.82 18.33 -22.69
N TRP A 93 1.21 17.22 -23.10
CA TRP A 93 0.59 16.26 -22.18
C TRP A 93 1.65 15.54 -21.36
N ARG A 94 2.71 15.04 -22.00
CA ARG A 94 3.74 14.23 -21.33
C ARG A 94 4.47 15.01 -20.24
N SER A 95 4.91 16.23 -20.57
CA SER A 95 5.59 17.10 -19.63
C SER A 95 4.68 17.49 -18.45
N ARG A 96 3.41 17.82 -18.74
CA ARG A 96 2.42 18.14 -17.71
C ARG A 96 2.16 16.95 -16.77
N THR A 97 1.93 15.76 -17.30
CA THR A 97 1.66 14.56 -16.49
C THR A 97 2.83 14.25 -15.55
N ILE A 98 4.08 14.31 -16.02
CA ILE A 98 5.26 14.07 -15.18
C ILE A 98 5.34 15.12 -14.07
N TYR A 99 5.19 16.40 -14.44
CA TYR A 99 5.25 17.52 -13.52
C TYR A 99 4.14 17.43 -12.45
N GLU A 100 2.87 17.48 -12.87
CA GLU A 100 1.73 17.61 -11.96
C GLU A 100 1.60 16.40 -11.04
N THR A 101 1.74 15.17 -11.57
CA THR A 101 1.59 13.95 -10.76
C THR A 101 2.65 13.91 -9.66
N ASN A 102 3.93 14.15 -10.00
CA ASN A 102 4.99 14.11 -9.00
C ASN A 102 4.87 15.24 -7.97
N LEU A 103 4.59 16.48 -8.42
CA LEU A 103 4.48 17.61 -7.50
C LEU A 103 3.28 17.45 -6.57
N ARG A 104 2.11 17.07 -7.10
CA ARG A 104 0.88 16.93 -6.31
C ARG A 104 0.92 15.75 -5.36
N SER A 105 1.42 14.58 -5.78
CA SER A 105 1.61 13.44 -4.85
C SER A 105 2.57 13.81 -3.72
N ALA A 106 3.69 14.46 -4.03
CA ALA A 106 4.65 14.87 -3.01
C ALA A 106 4.05 15.93 -2.06
N TYR A 107 3.29 16.89 -2.60
CA TYR A 107 2.59 17.91 -1.81
C TYR A 107 1.61 17.25 -0.85
N MET A 108 0.75 16.37 -1.36
CA MET A 108 -0.25 15.69 -0.54
C MET A 108 0.38 14.76 0.49
N ALA A 109 1.51 14.14 0.20
CA ALA A 109 2.23 13.36 1.21
C ALA A 109 2.83 14.23 2.33
N GLY A 110 3.34 15.42 1.99
CA GLY A 110 3.74 16.40 3.00
C GLY A 110 2.52 16.88 3.81
N ARG A 111 1.39 17.10 3.14
CA ARG A 111 0.14 17.50 3.80
C ARG A 111 -0.38 16.42 4.74
N TYR A 112 -0.31 15.16 4.33
CA TYR A 112 -0.67 14.01 5.16
C TYR A 112 0.16 13.98 6.45
N GLN A 113 1.48 14.21 6.34
CA GLN A 113 2.35 14.34 7.51
C GLN A 113 1.88 15.46 8.46
N GLN A 114 1.61 16.66 7.94
CA GLN A 114 1.10 17.76 8.78
C GLN A 114 -0.23 17.40 9.46
N LEU A 115 -1.15 16.78 8.73
CA LEU A 115 -2.45 16.36 9.26
C LEU A 115 -2.31 15.30 10.34
N MET A 116 -1.40 14.34 10.16
CA MET A 116 -1.07 13.31 11.15
C MET A 116 -0.49 13.91 12.44
N ASP A 117 0.36 14.93 12.32
CA ASP A 117 0.98 15.64 13.46
C ASP A 117 -0.05 16.48 14.24
N MET A 118 -1.12 16.93 13.58
CA MET A 118 -2.19 17.73 14.19
C MET A 118 -3.39 16.92 14.67
N ARG A 119 -3.45 15.60 14.42
CA ARG A 119 -4.68 14.80 14.57
C ARG A 119 -5.33 14.91 15.96
N ASP A 120 -4.53 15.04 17.01
CA ASP A 120 -5.05 15.07 18.39
C ASP A 120 -5.80 16.38 18.69
N THR A 121 -5.45 17.45 17.99
CA THR A 121 -6.08 18.78 18.14
C THR A 121 -7.07 19.08 17.03
N HIS A 122 -6.88 18.49 15.85
CA HIS A 122 -7.72 18.64 14.66
C HIS A 122 -8.11 17.25 14.15
N PRO A 123 -8.99 16.53 14.88
CA PRO A 123 -9.30 15.13 14.60
C PRO A 123 -10.24 14.94 13.40
N TYR A 124 -10.70 16.02 12.77
CA TYR A 124 -11.60 15.97 11.62
C TYR A 124 -10.89 16.48 10.38
N TRP A 125 -11.11 15.83 9.26
CA TRP A 125 -10.52 16.16 7.97
C TRP A 125 -11.61 16.46 6.96
N GLU A 126 -11.48 17.58 6.26
CA GLU A 126 -12.37 17.98 5.18
C GLU A 126 -11.74 17.68 3.83
N TYR A 127 -12.48 17.00 2.97
CA TYR A 127 -12.12 16.81 1.57
C TYR A 127 -12.46 18.08 0.77
N VAL A 128 -11.47 18.65 0.07
CA VAL A 128 -11.63 19.89 -0.68
C VAL A 128 -11.33 19.66 -2.15
N HIS A 129 -12.34 19.84 -2.99
CA HIS A 129 -12.18 19.89 -4.44
C HIS A 129 -11.65 21.25 -4.87
N SER A 130 -10.81 21.26 -5.91
CA SER A 130 -10.25 22.49 -6.47
C SER A 130 -11.10 22.97 -7.65
N ASP A 131 -11.64 24.18 -7.56
CA ASP A 131 -12.39 24.83 -8.65
C ASP A 131 -11.51 25.10 -9.90
N ALA A 132 -10.20 24.94 -9.80
CA ALA A 132 -9.29 25.06 -10.94
C ALA A 132 -9.32 23.84 -11.90
N VAL A 133 -10.02 22.76 -11.54
CA VAL A 133 -10.18 21.59 -12.41
C VAL A 133 -11.33 21.84 -13.39
N GLU A 134 -11.02 22.08 -14.66
CA GLU A 134 -12.00 22.39 -15.71
C GLU A 134 -12.99 21.25 -15.98
N HIS A 135 -12.54 20.01 -15.85
CA HIS A 135 -13.35 18.80 -16.07
C HIS A 135 -13.27 17.88 -14.86
N PRO A 136 -13.98 18.21 -13.77
CA PRO A 136 -13.90 17.44 -12.53
C PRO A 136 -14.66 16.13 -12.65
N ARG A 137 -14.13 15.09 -11.98
CA ARG A 137 -14.85 13.82 -11.76
C ARG A 137 -16.04 14.11 -10.85
N GLN A 138 -17.22 13.60 -11.18
CA GLN A 138 -18.46 13.90 -10.45
C GLN A 138 -18.41 13.34 -9.02
N GLU A 139 -17.75 12.21 -8.84
CA GLU A 139 -17.48 11.61 -7.54
C GLU A 139 -16.70 12.58 -6.64
N HIS A 140 -15.65 13.23 -7.18
CA HIS A 140 -14.81 14.15 -6.42
C HIS A 140 -15.55 15.44 -6.05
N LEU A 141 -16.47 15.91 -6.90
CA LEU A 141 -17.37 17.02 -6.57
C LEU A 141 -18.34 16.63 -5.45
N GLY A 142 -18.87 15.40 -5.50
CA GLY A 142 -19.76 14.87 -4.47
C GLY A 142 -19.11 14.76 -3.09
N TRP A 143 -17.79 14.61 -3.03
CA TRP A 143 -17.03 14.58 -1.77
C TRP A 143 -16.60 15.97 -1.28
N ASN A 144 -16.79 17.03 -2.07
CA ASN A 144 -16.34 18.36 -1.69
C ASN A 144 -17.08 18.87 -0.43
N GLY A 145 -16.32 19.31 0.57
CA GLY A 145 -16.84 19.76 1.86
C GLY A 145 -17.27 18.65 2.81
N MET A 146 -17.07 17.37 2.42
CA MET A 146 -17.29 16.23 3.31
C MET A 146 -16.23 16.24 4.41
N VAL A 147 -16.67 16.11 5.65
CA VAL A 147 -15.83 16.14 6.85
C VAL A 147 -15.91 14.81 7.56
N LEU A 148 -14.83 14.05 7.59
CA LEU A 148 -14.75 12.76 8.29
C LEU A 148 -13.77 12.85 9.44
N ARG A 149 -13.79 11.89 10.37
CA ARG A 149 -12.69 11.77 11.34
C ARG A 149 -11.39 11.37 10.62
N ALA A 150 -10.26 11.76 11.17
CA ALA A 150 -8.93 11.48 10.63
C ALA A 150 -8.58 9.99 10.61
N ASP A 151 -9.22 9.18 11.46
CA ASP A 151 -9.07 7.73 11.56
C ASP A 151 -10.12 6.96 10.74
N ASP A 152 -10.98 7.63 9.98
CA ASP A 152 -11.96 6.96 9.13
C ASP A 152 -11.26 6.17 7.99
N PRO A 153 -11.57 4.87 7.80
CA PRO A 153 -10.91 4.01 6.81
C PRO A 153 -11.11 4.51 5.37
N TRP A 154 -12.11 5.35 5.10
CA TRP A 154 -12.31 5.96 3.79
C TRP A 154 -11.07 6.72 3.30
N TRP A 155 -10.34 7.36 4.22
CA TRP A 155 -9.11 8.11 3.90
C TRP A 155 -8.00 7.25 3.32
N ILE A 156 -7.93 5.96 3.67
CA ILE A 156 -6.89 5.05 3.16
C ILE A 156 -6.80 5.10 1.63
N TYR A 157 -7.97 5.16 0.99
CA TYR A 157 -8.11 5.09 -0.46
C TYR A 157 -8.46 6.41 -1.15
N HIS A 158 -9.07 7.36 -0.42
CA HIS A 158 -9.62 8.58 -1.01
C HIS A 158 -8.88 9.85 -0.58
N PHE A 159 -7.77 9.72 0.15
CA PHE A 159 -6.88 10.85 0.40
C PHE A 159 -6.16 11.26 -0.90
N PRO A 160 -6.31 12.51 -1.38
CA PRO A 160 -5.73 12.95 -2.65
C PRO A 160 -4.21 12.72 -2.75
N ILE A 161 -3.65 12.51 -3.95
CA ILE A 161 -4.33 12.60 -5.25
C ILE A 161 -5.02 11.31 -5.65
N ASN A 162 -6.29 11.42 -6.03
CA ASN A 162 -7.16 10.27 -6.30
C ASN A 162 -7.17 9.85 -7.77
N ALA A 163 -6.53 10.64 -8.63
CA ALA A 163 -6.60 10.42 -10.07
C ALA A 163 -5.58 11.24 -10.87
N TRP A 164 -5.38 10.89 -12.14
CA TRP A 164 -4.61 11.72 -13.06
C TRP A 164 -5.25 13.11 -13.19
N GLY A 165 -4.44 14.15 -12.99
CA GLY A 165 -4.89 15.55 -13.02
C GLY A 165 -5.70 15.99 -11.80
N CYS A 166 -5.81 15.17 -10.75
CA CYS A 166 -6.50 15.55 -9.52
C CYS A 166 -5.77 16.71 -8.83
N GLN A 167 -6.54 17.71 -8.39
CA GLN A 167 -6.04 18.87 -7.64
C GLN A 167 -6.74 19.05 -6.28
N CYS A 168 -7.47 18.03 -5.84
CA CYS A 168 -8.13 18.03 -4.53
C CYS A 168 -7.11 18.07 -3.39
N SER A 169 -7.54 18.51 -2.21
CA SER A 169 -6.72 18.58 -1.00
C SER A 169 -7.53 18.21 0.24
N VAL A 170 -6.88 18.26 1.41
CA VAL A 170 -7.49 17.95 2.70
C VAL A 170 -7.12 19.01 3.73
N ILE A 171 -8.12 19.46 4.48
CA ILE A 171 -7.98 20.47 5.52
C ILE A 171 -8.29 19.85 6.89
N ALA A 172 -7.42 20.07 7.86
CA ALA A 172 -7.66 19.73 9.26
C ALA A 172 -8.69 20.68 9.87
N ARG A 173 -9.62 20.12 10.63
CA ARG A 173 -10.76 20.77 11.27
C ARG A 173 -10.84 20.38 12.74
N THR A 174 -11.21 21.36 13.55
CA THR A 174 -11.54 21.22 14.97
C THR A 174 -13.06 21.06 15.15
N GLU A 175 -13.49 20.65 16.33
CA GLU A 175 -14.92 20.66 16.70
C GLU A 175 -15.56 22.05 16.52
N ASP A 176 -14.84 23.12 16.83
CA ASP A 176 -15.30 24.51 16.63
C ASP A 176 -15.49 24.84 15.15
N ASP A 177 -14.64 24.29 14.27
CA ASP A 177 -14.82 24.44 12.82
C ASP A 177 -16.11 23.76 12.36
N LEU A 178 -16.37 22.54 12.80
CA LEU A 178 -17.60 21.82 12.48
C LEU A 178 -18.84 22.62 12.90
N ARG A 179 -18.85 23.14 14.13
CA ARG A 179 -19.94 24.00 14.63
C ARG A 179 -20.12 25.26 13.79
N ARG A 180 -19.02 25.91 13.38
CA ARG A 180 -19.08 27.09 12.47
C ARG A 180 -19.57 26.73 11.07
N MET A 181 -19.31 25.51 10.62
CA MET A 181 -19.84 24.97 9.36
C MET A 181 -21.31 24.52 9.50
N GLY A 182 -21.92 24.62 10.70
CA GLY A 182 -23.28 24.19 10.96
C GLY A 182 -23.45 22.66 11.07
N LYS A 183 -22.38 21.95 11.41
CA LYS A 183 -22.39 20.49 11.62
C LYS A 183 -22.42 20.17 13.12
N ASP A 184 -23.19 19.15 13.48
CA ASP A 184 -23.26 18.62 14.85
C ASP A 184 -22.20 17.53 15.14
N GLY A 185 -21.37 17.21 14.14
CA GLY A 185 -20.34 16.17 14.20
C GLY A 185 -19.75 15.89 12.80
N PRO A 186 -18.81 14.93 12.68
CA PRO A 186 -18.34 14.46 11.38
C PRO A 186 -19.48 13.83 10.57
N ASP A 187 -19.37 13.89 9.25
CA ASP A 187 -20.23 13.18 8.33
C ASP A 187 -19.98 11.66 8.40
N THR A 188 -20.92 10.87 7.86
CA THR A 188 -20.72 9.44 7.63
C THR A 188 -20.06 9.23 6.27
N ALA A 189 -18.94 8.49 6.23
CA ALA A 189 -18.29 8.13 4.99
C ALA A 189 -19.23 7.34 4.07
N PRO A 190 -19.23 7.59 2.74
CA PRO A 190 -19.95 6.76 1.80
C PRO A 190 -19.32 5.35 1.76
N PRO A 191 -20.12 4.31 1.47
CA PRO A 191 -19.57 2.96 1.34
C PRO A 191 -18.53 2.90 0.22
N ILE A 192 -17.40 2.27 0.50
CA ILE A 192 -16.32 2.08 -0.48
C ILE A 192 -16.77 0.98 -1.44
N LYS A 193 -17.16 1.38 -2.66
CA LYS A 193 -17.54 0.45 -3.72
C LYS A 193 -16.34 0.17 -4.59
N PHE A 194 -15.88 -1.06 -4.61
CA PHE A 194 -14.76 -1.44 -5.44
C PHE A 194 -15.22 -1.90 -6.82
N MET A 195 -14.36 -1.68 -7.82
CA MET A 195 -14.58 -2.08 -9.20
C MET A 195 -13.31 -2.64 -9.83
N ALA A 196 -13.48 -3.69 -10.63
CA ALA A 196 -12.40 -4.25 -11.42
C ALA A 196 -12.07 -3.33 -12.61
N ARG A 197 -10.78 -3.04 -12.79
CA ARG A 197 -10.25 -2.26 -13.91
C ARG A 197 -9.10 -3.03 -14.56
N VAL A 198 -9.12 -3.12 -15.89
CA VAL A 198 -7.98 -3.66 -16.64
C VAL A 198 -6.99 -2.52 -16.89
N ILE A 199 -5.74 -2.71 -16.49
CA ILE A 199 -4.62 -1.79 -16.72
C ILE A 199 -3.55 -2.45 -17.56
N GLY A 200 -2.58 -1.68 -18.05
CA GLY A 200 -1.39 -2.25 -18.69
C GLY A 200 -1.61 -2.82 -20.09
N GLN A 201 -2.70 -2.47 -20.78
CA GLN A 201 -2.96 -2.94 -22.17
C GLN A 201 -1.82 -2.64 -23.14
N ARG A 202 -1.00 -1.62 -22.82
CA ARG A 202 0.18 -1.21 -23.60
C ARG A 202 1.49 -1.38 -22.82
N SER A 203 1.46 -2.02 -21.65
CA SER A 203 2.64 -2.34 -20.86
C SER A 203 3.31 -3.60 -21.41
N PRO A 204 4.65 -3.75 -21.27
CA PRO A 204 5.35 -4.98 -21.67
C PRO A 204 4.81 -6.25 -20.98
N GLY A 205 4.37 -6.13 -19.73
CA GLY A 205 3.77 -7.24 -18.97
C GLY A 205 2.35 -7.61 -19.41
N GLY A 206 1.77 -6.90 -20.38
CA GLY A 206 0.41 -7.13 -20.86
C GLY A 206 -0.68 -6.62 -19.88
N PRO A 207 -1.96 -6.81 -20.25
CA PRO A 207 -3.08 -6.36 -19.44
C PRO A 207 -3.20 -7.20 -18.16
N ARG A 208 -3.44 -6.54 -17.02
CA ARG A 208 -3.83 -7.19 -15.76
C ARG A 208 -5.02 -6.49 -15.13
N THR A 209 -5.80 -7.23 -14.36
CA THR A 209 -6.94 -6.68 -13.61
C THR A 209 -6.48 -6.23 -12.23
N VAL A 210 -6.85 -5.01 -11.86
CA VAL A 210 -6.71 -4.45 -10.51
C VAL A 210 -8.10 -4.10 -9.98
N ILE A 211 -8.24 -4.08 -8.67
CA ILE A 211 -9.47 -3.64 -8.02
C ILE A 211 -9.23 -2.32 -7.32
N VAL A 212 -10.07 -1.32 -7.63
CA VAL A 212 -9.93 0.04 -7.14
C VAL A 212 -11.29 0.58 -6.70
N PRO A 213 -11.36 1.50 -5.73
CA PRO A 213 -12.61 2.15 -5.38
C PRO A 213 -13.19 3.00 -6.53
N GLU A 214 -14.51 3.09 -6.56
CA GLU A 214 -15.25 3.97 -7.45
C GLU A 214 -14.80 5.43 -7.29
N GLY A 215 -14.56 6.11 -8.40
CA GLY A 215 -14.05 7.49 -8.40
C GLY A 215 -12.52 7.62 -8.20
N ILE A 216 -11.79 6.52 -8.00
CA ILE A 216 -10.33 6.50 -7.89
C ILE A 216 -9.72 5.89 -9.17
N ASP A 217 -8.76 6.56 -9.80
CA ASP A 217 -8.05 5.98 -10.94
C ASP A 217 -7.04 4.93 -10.45
N PRO A 218 -6.81 3.84 -11.20
CA PRO A 218 -5.79 2.86 -10.86
C PRO A 218 -4.38 3.44 -10.67
N GLY A 219 -3.73 3.05 -9.58
CA GLY A 219 -2.44 3.54 -9.10
C GLY A 219 -2.56 4.64 -8.03
N PHE A 220 -3.76 5.15 -7.77
CA PHE A 220 -4.04 6.22 -6.81
C PHE A 220 -4.86 5.79 -5.60
N GLU A 221 -5.21 4.50 -5.50
CA GLU A 221 -5.92 3.87 -4.38
C GLU A 221 -5.03 3.69 -3.13
N HIS A 222 -4.25 4.71 -2.80
CA HIS A 222 -3.42 4.77 -1.63
C HIS A 222 -3.31 6.22 -1.16
N THR A 223 -3.04 6.41 0.13
CA THR A 223 -2.70 7.72 0.67
C THR A 223 -1.20 8.01 0.47
N PRO A 224 -0.81 9.07 -0.28
CA PRO A 224 0.59 9.45 -0.39
C PRO A 224 1.21 9.76 0.97
N GLY A 225 2.38 9.19 1.26
CA GLY A 225 3.08 9.40 2.54
C GLY A 225 2.66 8.48 3.68
N ARG A 226 1.59 7.69 3.52
CA ARG A 226 1.07 6.80 4.57
C ARG A 226 2.09 5.79 5.06
N SER A 227 2.94 5.26 4.16
CA SER A 227 3.96 4.26 4.49
C SER A 227 4.99 4.72 5.53
N ARG A 228 5.09 6.03 5.80
CA ARG A 228 5.95 6.59 6.87
C ARG A 228 5.42 6.29 8.28
N TYR A 229 4.10 6.21 8.42
CA TYR A 229 3.42 6.08 9.70
C TYR A 229 2.93 4.66 9.93
N PHE A 230 2.43 4.04 8.85
CA PHE A 230 1.81 2.74 8.87
C PHE A 230 2.56 1.85 7.88
N SER A 231 2.94 0.65 8.32
CA SER A 231 3.26 -0.39 7.34
C SER A 231 2.00 -0.68 6.53
N GLU A 232 2.16 -1.02 5.26
CA GLU A 232 1.00 -1.42 4.46
C GLU A 232 0.41 -2.70 5.03
N VAL A 233 -0.89 -2.67 5.29
CA VAL A 233 -1.65 -3.86 5.64
C VAL A 233 -1.64 -4.73 4.38
N PRO A 234 -1.07 -5.94 4.42
CA PRO A 234 -0.96 -6.76 3.22
C PRO A 234 -2.38 -7.19 2.80
N PRO A 235 -2.83 -6.91 1.56
CA PRO A 235 -4.13 -7.37 1.08
C PRO A 235 -4.13 -8.90 0.87
N PRO A 236 -5.29 -9.56 0.77
CA PRO A 236 -5.33 -10.98 0.45
C PRO A 236 -4.88 -11.24 -1.00
N ARG A 237 -4.06 -12.28 -1.19
CA ARG A 237 -3.65 -12.76 -2.51
C ARG A 237 -4.79 -13.56 -3.14
N GLY A 238 -5.58 -12.90 -3.98
CA GLY A 238 -6.68 -13.53 -4.69
C GLY A 238 -7.95 -13.70 -3.85
N SER A 239 -9.00 -14.28 -4.45
CA SER A 239 -10.33 -14.38 -3.85
C SER A 239 -10.47 -15.46 -2.79
N ASN A 240 -9.52 -16.39 -2.74
CA ASN A 240 -9.47 -17.47 -1.77
C ASN A 240 -8.04 -17.57 -1.21
N PRO A 241 -7.60 -16.59 -0.41
CA PRO A 241 -6.22 -16.53 0.05
C PRO A 241 -5.88 -17.70 0.97
N VAL A 242 -6.87 -18.43 1.50
CA VAL A 242 -6.69 -19.69 2.22
C VAL A 242 -6.90 -20.86 1.24
N GLY A 243 -5.87 -21.20 0.49
CA GLY A 243 -5.89 -22.30 -0.49
C GLY A 243 -5.39 -21.91 -1.88
N ASP A 244 -5.67 -20.70 -2.35
CA ASP A 244 -5.20 -20.19 -3.64
C ASP A 244 -4.07 -19.17 -3.46
N GLY A 245 -2.86 -19.62 -3.72
CA GLY A 245 -1.75 -18.74 -4.03
C GLY A 245 -0.54 -19.59 -4.36
N PRO A 246 0.29 -19.25 -5.36
CA PRO A 246 1.47 -20.04 -5.59
C PRO A 246 2.37 -19.84 -4.38
N PHE A 247 2.41 -20.84 -3.50
CA PHE A 247 3.44 -21.02 -2.49
C PHE A 247 4.66 -21.52 -3.24
N THR A 248 5.22 -20.66 -4.10
CA THR A 248 6.27 -21.06 -5.04
C THR A 248 7.51 -21.42 -4.22
N PRO A 249 7.87 -22.71 -4.16
CA PRO A 249 9.12 -23.11 -3.55
C PRO A 249 10.26 -22.69 -4.52
N VAL A 250 11.45 -22.40 -4.00
CA VAL A 250 12.66 -22.45 -4.84
C VAL A 250 12.83 -23.89 -5.37
N ALA A 251 13.40 -24.05 -6.57
CA ALA A 251 13.43 -25.32 -7.29
C ALA A 251 14.28 -26.43 -6.63
N GLU A 252 15.12 -26.10 -5.64
CA GLU A 252 15.99 -27.06 -4.96
C GLU A 252 15.64 -27.17 -3.46
N SER A 253 14.87 -28.20 -3.13
CA SER A 253 14.68 -28.62 -1.74
C SER A 253 16.01 -29.07 -1.12
N PRO A 254 16.28 -28.75 0.17
CA PRO A 254 17.43 -29.32 0.87
C PRO A 254 17.37 -30.86 0.89
N ALA A 255 18.52 -31.52 0.76
CA ALA A 255 18.63 -32.98 0.73
C ALA A 255 18.18 -33.66 2.05
N THR A 256 18.09 -32.91 3.15
CA THR A 256 17.54 -33.39 4.44
C THR A 256 16.95 -32.20 5.19
N ALA A 257 15.65 -32.21 5.45
CA ALA A 257 15.00 -31.17 6.24
C ALA A 257 15.34 -31.38 7.73
N ALA A 258 15.70 -30.31 8.43
CA ALA A 258 15.85 -30.37 9.90
C ALA A 258 14.53 -30.86 10.53
N PRO A 259 14.55 -31.57 11.67
CA PRO A 259 13.30 -31.90 12.35
C PRO A 259 12.53 -30.62 12.71
N LEU A 260 11.22 -30.63 12.50
CA LEU A 260 10.35 -29.52 12.91
C LEU A 260 10.16 -29.54 14.44
N PRO A 261 10.03 -28.37 15.08
CA PRO A 261 9.65 -28.27 16.48
C PRO A 261 8.33 -29.01 16.77
N ALA A 262 8.19 -29.57 17.97
CA ALA A 262 6.98 -30.36 18.32
C ALA A 262 5.67 -29.56 18.12
N PRO A 263 4.58 -30.19 17.62
CA PRO A 263 3.31 -29.50 17.41
C PRO A 263 2.76 -28.89 18.70
N ARG A 264 2.20 -27.67 18.61
CA ARG A 264 1.58 -26.97 19.74
C ARG A 264 0.08 -27.22 19.76
N PRO A 265 -0.63 -27.10 20.89
CA PRO A 265 -2.08 -27.23 20.90
C PRO A 265 -2.74 -26.24 19.91
N ALA A 266 -3.66 -26.73 19.09
CA ALA A 266 -4.46 -25.89 18.22
C ALA A 266 -5.43 -25.04 19.06
N PRO A 267 -5.66 -23.77 18.69
CA PRO A 267 -6.63 -22.94 19.38
C PRO A 267 -8.04 -23.50 19.17
N VAL A 268 -8.82 -23.59 20.26
CA VAL A 268 -10.20 -24.06 20.22
C VAL A 268 -11.12 -22.88 19.88
N PRO A 269 -11.94 -22.97 18.82
CA PRO A 269 -12.94 -21.94 18.54
C PRO A 269 -14.02 -21.95 19.63
N GLU A 270 -14.12 -20.87 20.39
CA GLU A 270 -15.16 -20.70 21.43
C GLU A 270 -16.13 -19.58 21.03
N GLY A 271 -17.43 -19.87 21.09
CA GLY A 271 -18.49 -18.91 20.83
C GLY A 271 -18.81 -18.69 19.35
N ASP A 272 -19.71 -17.74 19.11
CA ASP A 272 -20.17 -17.31 17.78
C ASP A 272 -19.66 -15.89 17.54
N THR A 273 -18.33 -15.75 17.42
CA THR A 273 -17.67 -14.47 17.14
C THR A 273 -17.27 -14.39 15.67
N ASP A 274 -17.26 -13.16 15.14
CA ASP A 274 -16.75 -12.92 13.80
C ASP A 274 -15.27 -13.31 13.70
N ALA A 275 -14.93 -14.09 12.67
CA ALA A 275 -13.60 -14.66 12.50
C ALA A 275 -12.53 -13.59 12.26
N VAL A 276 -12.87 -12.54 11.50
CA VAL A 276 -11.95 -11.45 11.16
C VAL A 276 -11.74 -10.55 12.37
N ASP A 277 -12.80 -10.15 13.06
CA ASP A 277 -12.69 -9.35 14.28
C ASP A 277 -11.87 -10.08 15.35
N THR A 278 -12.09 -11.39 15.49
CA THR A 278 -11.30 -12.22 16.42
C THR A 278 -9.83 -12.22 16.02
N PHE A 279 -9.49 -12.38 14.74
CA PHE A 279 -8.11 -12.29 14.26
C PHE A 279 -7.50 -10.94 14.62
N LEU A 280 -8.17 -9.83 14.26
CA LEU A 280 -7.64 -8.47 14.46
C LEU A 280 -7.36 -8.18 15.94
N GLN A 281 -8.27 -8.58 16.82
CA GLN A 281 -8.12 -8.37 18.27
C GLN A 281 -6.89 -9.07 18.85
N LEU A 282 -6.51 -10.24 18.33
CA LEU A 282 -5.30 -10.96 18.76
C LEU A 282 -4.01 -10.17 18.49
N PHE A 283 -4.05 -9.18 17.60
CA PHE A 283 -2.95 -8.26 17.29
C PHE A 283 -3.16 -6.84 17.81
N GLY A 284 -4.25 -6.58 18.54
CA GLY A 284 -4.63 -5.25 19.02
C GLY A 284 -5.25 -4.32 17.95
N ALA A 285 -5.54 -4.87 16.77
CA ALA A 285 -6.28 -4.19 15.70
C ALA A 285 -7.79 -4.31 15.91
N THR A 286 -8.55 -3.46 15.22
CA THR A 286 -10.02 -3.51 15.14
C THR A 286 -10.45 -3.29 13.68
N ALA A 287 -11.73 -3.47 13.37
CA ALA A 287 -12.27 -3.25 12.02
C ALA A 287 -11.99 -1.84 11.46
N ASP A 288 -11.77 -0.86 12.33
CA ASP A 288 -11.52 0.55 12.02
C ASP A 288 -10.09 1.02 12.39
N ARG A 289 -9.24 0.15 12.95
CA ARG A 289 -7.91 0.54 13.42
C ARG A 289 -6.87 -0.53 13.18
N ASP A 290 -5.89 -0.19 12.35
CA ASP A 290 -4.70 -1.01 12.13
C ASP A 290 -3.81 -1.08 13.38
N ALA A 291 -3.11 -2.20 13.55
CA ALA A 291 -2.06 -2.38 14.54
C ALA A 291 -0.75 -2.84 13.89
N ALA A 292 0.38 -2.39 14.45
CA ALA A 292 1.69 -2.89 14.05
C ALA A 292 2.10 -4.05 14.98
N PHE A 293 2.14 -5.26 14.44
CA PHE A 293 2.69 -6.43 15.12
C PHE A 293 4.20 -6.54 14.85
N ARG A 294 4.97 -7.00 15.85
CA ARG A 294 6.38 -7.34 15.68
C ARG A 294 6.55 -8.85 15.82
N ASP A 295 7.11 -9.47 14.79
CA ASP A 295 7.42 -10.90 14.82
C ASP A 295 8.67 -11.20 15.70
N PRO A 296 8.98 -12.49 15.95
CA PRO A 296 10.17 -12.88 16.71
C PRO A 296 11.52 -12.40 16.17
N THR A 297 11.60 -12.02 14.88
CA THR A 297 12.80 -11.41 14.28
C THR A 297 12.86 -9.89 14.47
N GLY A 298 11.82 -9.30 15.05
CA GLY A 298 11.64 -7.86 15.21
C GLY A 298 11.04 -7.15 13.99
N GLN A 299 10.73 -7.90 12.92
CA GLN A 299 10.10 -7.38 11.71
C GLN A 299 8.69 -6.89 12.03
N ARG A 300 8.36 -5.68 11.57
CA ARG A 300 7.00 -5.13 11.70
C ARG A 300 6.11 -5.64 10.58
N ILE A 301 4.89 -6.02 10.94
CA ILE A 301 3.79 -6.38 10.06
C ILE A 301 2.60 -5.49 10.44
N ALA A 302 1.98 -4.80 9.49
CA ALA A 302 0.71 -4.15 9.75
C ALA A 302 -0.42 -5.19 9.68
N ILE A 303 -1.28 -5.15 10.68
CA ILE A 303 -2.46 -6.00 10.81
C ILE A 303 -3.67 -5.07 10.81
N GLY A 304 -4.62 -5.32 9.92
CA GLY A 304 -5.79 -4.47 9.74
C GLY A 304 -6.88 -5.18 8.94
N SER A 305 -8.08 -4.62 8.92
CA SER A 305 -9.24 -5.18 8.22
C SER A 305 -9.00 -5.40 6.74
N ASP A 306 -8.13 -4.60 6.12
CA ASP A 306 -7.75 -4.72 4.70
C ASP A 306 -7.09 -6.05 4.34
N MET A 307 -6.53 -6.79 5.32
CA MET A 307 -6.08 -8.17 5.11
C MET A 307 -7.24 -9.06 4.67
N PHE A 308 -8.46 -8.75 5.08
CA PHE A 308 -9.61 -9.60 4.87
C PHE A 308 -10.60 -9.00 3.88
N THR A 309 -10.32 -7.86 3.27
CA THR A 309 -11.19 -7.27 2.26
C THR A 309 -11.23 -8.16 1.03
N SER A 310 -12.42 -8.59 0.62
CA SER A 310 -12.58 -9.40 -0.59
C SER A 310 -11.97 -8.68 -1.80
N PRO A 311 -11.29 -9.36 -2.74
CA PRO A 311 -10.71 -8.67 -3.89
C PRO A 311 -11.76 -7.97 -4.75
N ASN A 312 -13.00 -8.45 -4.83
CA ASN A 312 -14.07 -7.72 -5.52
C ASN A 312 -14.60 -6.51 -4.72
N GLY A 313 -14.05 -6.30 -3.52
CA GLY A 313 -14.41 -5.30 -2.52
C GLY A 313 -15.86 -5.33 -2.05
N GLN A 314 -16.50 -6.49 -2.14
CA GLN A 314 -17.78 -6.76 -1.47
C GLN A 314 -17.54 -7.65 -0.25
N GLY A 315 -17.61 -7.03 0.92
CA GLY A 315 -17.46 -7.72 2.20
C GLY A 315 -16.05 -8.24 2.46
N GLN A 316 -15.96 -9.18 3.38
CA GLN A 316 -14.71 -9.84 3.74
C GLN A 316 -14.58 -11.18 3.01
N ILE A 317 -13.34 -11.64 2.83
CA ILE A 317 -13.06 -13.01 2.43
C ILE A 317 -13.69 -13.99 3.43
N PRO A 318 -14.25 -15.11 2.96
CA PRO A 318 -14.83 -16.09 3.87
C PRO A 318 -13.72 -16.81 4.64
N LEU A 319 -13.67 -16.60 5.95
CA LEU A 319 -12.87 -17.41 6.88
C LEU A 319 -13.77 -17.99 7.97
N THR A 320 -13.52 -19.25 8.31
CA THR A 320 -14.05 -19.82 9.55
C THR A 320 -13.25 -19.30 10.75
N LEU A 321 -13.88 -19.27 11.94
CA LEU A 321 -13.20 -18.89 13.18
C LEU A 321 -11.96 -19.74 13.45
N ALA A 322 -12.03 -21.06 13.17
CA ALA A 322 -10.89 -21.96 13.30
C ALA A 322 -9.71 -21.55 12.42
N GLN A 323 -9.96 -21.26 11.13
CA GLN A 323 -8.91 -20.83 10.20
C GLN A 323 -8.28 -19.51 10.64
N ALA A 324 -9.10 -18.54 11.08
CA ALA A 324 -8.61 -17.25 11.57
C ALA A 324 -7.67 -17.43 12.78
N LEU A 325 -8.10 -18.22 13.78
CA LEU A 325 -7.29 -18.51 14.96
C LEU A 325 -5.98 -19.23 14.60
N GLN A 326 -6.04 -20.24 13.73
CA GLN A 326 -4.87 -21.01 13.30
C GLN A 326 -3.86 -20.14 12.55
N LEU A 327 -4.31 -19.27 11.62
CA LEU A 327 -3.43 -18.33 10.92
C LEU A 327 -2.83 -17.29 11.87
N ALA A 328 -3.63 -16.74 12.80
CA ALA A 328 -3.13 -15.81 13.81
C ALA A 328 -2.03 -16.46 14.66
N GLU A 329 -2.22 -17.73 15.01
CA GLU A 329 -1.29 -18.51 15.81
C GLU A 329 0.04 -18.75 15.08
N ALA A 330 0.00 -19.02 13.76
CA ALA A 330 1.20 -19.13 12.94
C ALA A 330 2.00 -17.82 12.87
N VAL A 331 1.34 -16.66 12.86
CA VAL A 331 2.02 -15.34 12.83
C VAL A 331 2.54 -14.94 14.21
N ARG A 332 1.75 -15.14 15.27
CA ARG A 332 2.13 -14.76 16.65
C ARG A 332 3.20 -15.66 17.25
N HIS A 333 3.07 -16.96 16.99
CA HIS A 333 3.88 -18.00 17.59
C HIS A 333 4.34 -19.01 16.52
N PRO A 334 5.07 -18.57 15.47
CA PRO A 334 5.57 -19.50 14.47
C PRO A 334 6.42 -20.61 15.11
N ASP A 335 6.56 -21.74 14.42
CA ASP A 335 7.62 -22.71 14.69
C ASP A 335 8.88 -22.37 13.91
N GLU A 336 8.73 -21.87 12.68
CA GLU A 336 9.85 -21.36 11.87
C GLU A 336 9.41 -20.13 11.05
N ILE A 337 10.36 -19.24 10.75
CA ILE A 337 10.19 -18.12 9.82
C ILE A 337 11.24 -18.23 8.73
N TRP A 338 10.81 -18.27 7.48
CA TRP A 338 11.67 -18.34 6.30
C TRP A 338 11.46 -17.15 5.37
N ALA A 339 12.53 -16.72 4.69
CA ALA A 339 12.46 -15.76 3.60
C ALA A 339 12.99 -16.33 2.30
N GLN A 340 12.26 -16.08 1.22
CA GLN A 340 12.63 -16.53 -0.14
C GLN A 340 12.44 -15.41 -1.14
N ILE A 341 13.29 -15.39 -2.17
CA ILE A 341 13.06 -14.59 -3.37
C ILE A 341 12.14 -15.40 -4.28
N VAL A 342 10.99 -14.83 -4.62
CA VAL A 342 10.00 -15.45 -5.50
C VAL A 342 9.90 -14.63 -6.78
N TRP A 343 9.99 -15.32 -7.92
CA TRP A 343 9.70 -14.75 -9.23
C TRP A 343 8.19 -14.75 -9.48
N LEU A 344 7.64 -13.60 -9.85
CA LEU A 344 6.26 -13.46 -10.32
C LEU A 344 6.26 -13.40 -11.85
N PRO A 345 5.89 -14.48 -12.56
CA PRO A 345 5.95 -14.52 -14.02
C PRO A 345 5.06 -13.48 -14.69
N GLU A 346 3.88 -13.23 -14.12
CA GLU A 346 2.93 -12.23 -14.65
C GLU A 346 3.46 -10.80 -14.55
N GLU A 347 4.24 -10.51 -13.50
CA GLU A 347 4.80 -9.18 -13.27
C GLU A 347 6.21 -9.02 -13.85
N GLN A 348 6.86 -10.12 -14.25
CA GLN A 348 8.27 -10.16 -14.64
C GLN A 348 9.18 -9.52 -13.57
N GLN A 349 8.87 -9.75 -12.30
CA GLN A 349 9.60 -9.20 -11.16
C GLN A 349 9.85 -10.24 -10.08
N SER A 350 10.98 -10.09 -9.38
CA SER A 350 11.26 -10.83 -8.15
C SER A 350 10.81 -10.02 -6.94
N LEU A 351 10.34 -10.69 -5.90
CA LEU A 351 10.07 -10.09 -4.59
C LEU A 351 10.51 -11.01 -3.46
N VAL A 352 10.61 -10.46 -2.26
CA VAL A 352 10.88 -11.26 -1.04
C VAL A 352 9.54 -11.65 -0.41
N ARG A 353 9.32 -12.96 -0.24
CA ARG A 353 8.23 -13.50 0.59
C ARG A 353 8.79 -13.99 1.91
N ARG A 354 8.02 -13.75 2.97
CA ARG A 354 8.21 -14.35 4.29
C ARG A 354 7.15 -15.40 4.54
N TYR A 355 7.55 -16.54 5.08
CA TYR A 355 6.69 -17.66 5.43
C TYR A 355 6.79 -17.90 6.93
N TYR A 356 5.65 -17.85 7.61
CA TYR A 356 5.45 -18.24 9.00
C TYR A 356 4.87 -19.64 8.99
N LEU A 357 5.61 -20.59 9.53
CA LEU A 357 5.27 -22.01 9.49
C LEU A 357 4.97 -22.46 10.92
N ALA A 358 3.86 -23.16 11.13
CA ALA A 358 3.50 -23.71 12.43
C ALA A 358 2.83 -25.07 12.29
N ARG A 359 3.02 -25.94 13.29
CA ARG A 359 2.30 -27.20 13.45
C ARG A 359 1.42 -27.16 14.69
N LEU A 360 0.13 -27.40 14.49
CA LEU A 360 -0.89 -27.33 15.54
C LEU A 360 -1.58 -28.68 15.73
N GLN A 361 -1.56 -29.23 16.93
CA GLN A 361 -2.25 -30.46 17.31
C GLN A 361 -3.69 -30.16 17.72
N GLN A 362 -4.66 -30.65 16.95
CA GLN A 362 -6.07 -30.57 17.33
C GLN A 362 -6.43 -31.71 18.29
N GLU A 363 -7.21 -31.40 19.32
CA GLU A 363 -7.65 -32.40 20.30
C GLU A 363 -8.48 -33.50 19.62
N GLY A 364 -8.12 -34.76 19.85
CA GLY A 364 -8.79 -35.92 19.27
C GLY A 364 -8.35 -36.30 17.85
N GLU A 365 -7.56 -35.46 17.17
CA GLU A 365 -6.98 -35.76 15.86
C GLU A 365 -5.59 -36.40 16.00
N VAL A 366 -5.28 -37.35 15.12
CA VAL A 366 -4.00 -38.06 15.12
C VAL A 366 -2.89 -37.20 14.51
N ASP A 367 -3.15 -36.65 13.32
CA ASP A 367 -2.17 -35.88 12.56
C ASP A 367 -2.26 -34.39 12.92
N PRO A 368 -1.12 -33.70 13.17
CA PRO A 368 -1.13 -32.27 13.41
C PRO A 368 -1.49 -31.51 12.12
N LEU A 369 -2.06 -30.32 12.29
CA LEU A 369 -2.28 -29.36 11.22
C LEU A 369 -0.97 -28.62 10.91
N SER A 370 -0.55 -28.66 9.65
CA SER A 370 0.38 -27.71 9.06
C SER A 370 -0.33 -26.39 8.75
N VAL A 371 0.17 -25.30 9.30
CA VAL A 371 -0.29 -23.94 9.04
C VAL A 371 0.83 -23.13 8.41
N VAL A 372 0.55 -22.56 7.24
CA VAL A 372 1.42 -21.64 6.53
C VAL A 372 0.73 -20.29 6.46
N PHE A 373 1.40 -19.24 6.90
CA PHE A 373 1.04 -17.86 6.60
C PHE A 373 2.17 -17.21 5.83
N ALA A 374 1.89 -16.71 4.63
CA ALA A 374 2.88 -16.14 3.73
C ALA A 374 2.55 -14.67 3.45
N THR A 375 3.53 -13.78 3.54
CA THR A 375 3.35 -12.34 3.26
C THR A 375 4.53 -11.74 2.50
N GLY A 376 4.24 -10.76 1.66
CA GLY A 376 5.20 -9.99 0.88
C GLY A 376 4.54 -8.70 0.37
N ARG A 377 5.25 -7.96 -0.50
CA ARG A 377 4.69 -6.78 -1.16
C ARG A 377 3.47 -7.08 -2.05
N ASP A 378 3.27 -8.35 -2.40
CA ASP A 378 2.13 -8.86 -3.16
C ASP A 378 0.92 -9.24 -2.29
N GLY A 379 0.96 -8.98 -0.98
CA GLY A 379 -0.13 -9.30 -0.04
C GLY A 379 0.17 -10.52 0.83
N TRP A 380 -0.87 -11.18 1.35
CA TRP A 380 -0.76 -12.39 2.14
C TRP A 380 -1.57 -13.56 1.58
N ALA A 381 -1.16 -14.80 1.88
CA ALA A 381 -1.98 -16.00 1.69
C ALA A 381 -1.72 -17.00 2.82
N GLY A 382 -2.67 -17.88 3.06
CA GLY A 382 -2.61 -18.95 4.05
C GLY A 382 -2.82 -20.33 3.45
N ASN A 383 -2.28 -21.35 4.10
CA ASN A 383 -2.64 -22.75 3.85
C ASN A 383 -2.75 -23.47 5.19
N ILE A 384 -3.78 -24.31 5.32
CA ILE A 384 -4.01 -25.14 6.49
C ILE A 384 -4.31 -26.55 5.98
N SER A 385 -3.54 -27.53 6.41
CA SER A 385 -3.58 -28.88 5.88
C SER A 385 -3.13 -29.88 6.95
N THR A 386 -3.63 -31.11 6.92
CA THR A 386 -3.04 -32.23 7.67
C THR A 386 -1.85 -32.86 6.93
N ASP A 387 -1.59 -32.44 5.70
CA ASP A 387 -0.42 -32.82 4.91
C ASP A 387 0.68 -31.74 5.00
N ASP A 388 1.82 -32.13 5.58
CA ASP A 388 2.99 -31.28 5.77
C ASP A 388 3.79 -31.01 4.49
N THR A 389 3.45 -31.63 3.35
CA THR A 389 4.22 -31.53 2.08
C THR A 389 4.49 -30.09 1.68
N LEU A 390 3.46 -29.22 1.72
CA LEU A 390 3.63 -27.83 1.37
C LEU A 390 4.54 -27.10 2.37
N LEU A 391 4.28 -27.26 3.66
CA LEU A 391 5.07 -26.63 4.72
C LEU A 391 6.55 -27.01 4.56
N GLN A 392 6.85 -28.29 4.34
CA GLN A 392 8.22 -28.78 4.13
C GLN A 392 8.86 -28.15 2.89
N SER A 393 8.12 -28.01 1.78
CA SER A 393 8.63 -27.37 0.56
C SER A 393 9.01 -25.90 0.75
N LEU A 394 8.45 -25.23 1.77
CA LEU A 394 8.72 -23.82 2.08
C LEU A 394 9.92 -23.61 3.02
N ARG A 395 10.52 -24.70 3.56
CA ARG A 395 11.70 -24.65 4.44
C ARG A 395 12.99 -24.57 3.64
N GLN A 396 13.09 -23.52 2.82
CA GLN A 396 14.23 -23.24 1.97
C GLN A 396 14.43 -21.74 1.80
N GLY A 397 15.60 -21.34 1.29
CA GLY A 397 16.04 -19.95 1.30
C GLY A 397 16.75 -19.61 2.61
N ILE A 398 16.38 -18.49 3.23
CA ILE A 398 17.00 -18.01 4.47
C ILE A 398 16.07 -18.34 5.64
N SER A 399 16.52 -19.21 6.56
CA SER A 399 15.88 -19.37 7.87
C SER A 399 16.17 -18.12 8.69
N LEU A 400 15.12 -17.37 9.03
CA LEU A 400 15.21 -16.14 9.80
C LEU A 400 15.05 -16.39 11.30
N TRP A 401 14.27 -17.41 11.64
CA TRP A 401 13.98 -17.77 13.03
C TRP A 401 13.45 -19.21 13.11
N SER A 402 13.75 -19.90 14.20
CA SER A 402 13.18 -21.20 14.57
C SER A 402 12.89 -21.19 16.06
N ARG A 403 11.77 -21.81 16.44
CA ARG A 403 11.43 -22.05 17.83
C ARG A 403 12.44 -23.04 18.42
N GLU A 404 12.89 -22.76 19.64
CA GLU A 404 13.60 -23.76 20.45
C GLU A 404 12.55 -24.65 21.13
N ASP A 405 12.83 -25.95 21.22
CA ASP A 405 11.92 -26.93 21.86
C ASP A 405 11.93 -26.84 23.39
#